data_AF-A0A1E3BQM9-F1
#
_entry.id   AF-A0A1E3BQM9-F1
#
_cell.length_a   1.000
_cell.length_b   1.000
_cell.length_c   1.000
_cell.angle_alpha   90.00
_cell.angle_beta   90.00
_cell.angle_gamma   90.00
#
_symmetry.space_group_name_H-M   'P 1'
#
loop_
_entity.id
_entity.type
_entity.pdbx_description
1 polymer ?
#
loop_
_entity_poly.entity_id
_entity_poly.type
_entity_poly.pdbx_seq_one_letter_code
_entity_poly.pdbx_strand_id
1 'polypeptide(L)'
;MDPPMLTVIDLAQWKILVLFLCMCLVPVLIVLRAKQKESLKSPTPPIFKNDVEPTTYPPVEPLPDFEWQKTEPLNLRPFKPKYHLTMSIEDSTLSELIEIDKNYVDRIALRKEVMKRHPEDVLGAEDCIKMAVDEFYTWLVGTDLPTRFPRMFKVIGPASDQPSLLHNLATGEKFCLHPADKPLETLRTMGDQLFTAHGNHLYEGESIPKEDLDIDKVRVRCERQFVHRLPQTRGILFSFKTYLYTLPEIKADCLGETLAQAIDGLKEGSVPEFHFYKRAAVWGESAKAYLLG
;
A
#
# COMPACT_ATOMS: atom_id res chain seq x y z
N MET A 1 -22.11 72.24 48.19
CA MET A 1 -21.74 70.82 48.08
C MET A 1 -21.04 70.66 46.76
N ASP A 2 -19.71 70.69 46.80
CA ASP A 2 -18.85 70.57 45.61
C ASP A 2 -18.73 69.10 45.18
N PRO A 3 -18.63 68.80 43.87
CA PRO A 3 -18.44 67.44 43.38
C PRO A 3 -16.96 67.01 43.49
N PRO A 4 -16.67 65.69 43.48
CA PRO A 4 -15.37 65.16 43.87
C PRO A 4 -14.31 65.32 42.78
N MET A 5 -13.08 65.57 43.24
CA MET A 5 -11.84 65.48 42.49
C MET A 5 -11.62 64.06 41.94
N LEU A 6 -11.99 63.82 40.68
CA LEU A 6 -11.44 62.72 39.89
C LEU A 6 -10.17 63.23 39.21
N THR A 7 -9.05 62.82 39.79
CA THR A 7 -7.68 63.08 39.40
C THR A 7 -7.46 62.81 37.91
N VAL A 8 -6.98 63.83 37.20
CA VAL A 8 -6.42 63.77 35.86
C VAL A 8 -5.29 62.75 35.88
N ILE A 9 -5.48 61.61 35.21
CA ILE A 9 -4.37 60.70 34.91
C ILE A 9 -3.43 61.47 33.98
N ASP A 10 -2.21 61.73 34.46
CA ASP A 10 -1.24 62.56 33.76
C ASP A 10 -0.93 61.97 32.39
N LEU A 11 -0.98 62.80 31.35
CA LEU A 11 -0.66 62.43 29.97
C LEU A 11 0.75 61.80 29.87
N ALA A 12 1.65 62.14 30.80
CA ALA A 12 2.97 61.54 30.94
C ALA A 12 2.92 60.06 31.36
N GLN A 13 2.02 59.68 32.28
CA GLN A 13 1.88 58.30 32.76
C GLN A 13 1.32 57.38 31.67
N TRP A 14 0.39 57.87 30.83
CA TRP A 14 -0.10 57.10 29.67
C TRP A 14 1.00 56.87 28.63
N LYS A 15 1.83 57.88 28.36
CA LYS A 15 2.97 57.74 27.44
C LYS A 15 3.99 56.72 27.95
N ILE A 16 4.27 56.70 29.25
CA ILE A 16 5.16 55.72 29.89
C ILE A 16 4.56 54.31 29.79
N LEU A 17 3.27 54.15 30.08
CA LEU A 17 2.58 52.85 29.98
C LEU A 17 2.58 52.31 28.55
N VAL A 18 2.31 53.16 27.55
CA VAL A 18 2.35 52.79 26.13
C VAL A 18 3.77 52.44 25.67
N LEU A 19 4.79 53.20 26.10
CA LEU A 19 6.20 52.89 25.83
C LEU A 19 6.60 51.54 26.43
N PHE A 20 6.16 51.25 27.65
CA PHE A 20 6.44 49.99 28.33
C PHE A 20 5.73 48.81 27.63
N LEU A 21 4.47 48.99 27.24
CA LEU A 21 3.73 47.98 26.46
C LEU A 21 4.39 47.72 25.10
N CYS A 22 4.85 48.75 24.39
CA CYS A 22 5.58 48.61 23.14
C CYS A 22 6.94 47.91 23.35
N MET A 23 7.69 48.24 24.40
CA MET A 23 8.95 47.58 24.75
C MET A 23 8.77 46.10 25.10
N CYS A 24 7.62 45.69 25.64
CA CYS A 24 7.34 44.29 25.95
C CYS A 24 6.72 43.52 24.77
N LEU A 25 5.81 44.12 24.00
CA LEU A 25 5.09 43.43 22.92
C LEU A 25 5.91 43.28 21.64
N VAL A 26 6.75 44.26 21.29
CA VAL A 26 7.55 44.20 20.06
C VAL A 26 8.55 43.03 20.05
N PRO A 27 9.35 42.77 21.12
CA PRO A 27 10.23 41.61 21.16
C PRO A 27 9.46 40.28 21.11
N VAL A 28 8.30 40.20 21.79
CA VAL A 28 7.46 38.99 21.76
C VAL A 28 6.96 38.71 20.34
N LEU A 29 6.49 39.74 19.61
CA LEU A 29 6.07 39.60 18.22
C LEU A 29 7.23 39.23 17.29
N ILE A 30 8.44 39.75 17.54
CA ILE A 30 9.65 39.38 16.78
C ILE A 30 9.99 37.90 17.00
N VAL A 31 9.95 37.41 18.24
CA VAL A 31 10.20 36.01 18.59
C VAL A 31 9.13 35.09 17.99
N LEU A 32 7.86 35.48 18.05
CA LEU A 32 6.76 34.72 17.45
C LEU A 32 6.91 34.64 15.93
N ARG A 33 7.28 35.73 15.26
CA ARG A 33 7.58 35.73 13.82
C ARG A 33 8.80 34.90 13.47
N ALA A 34 9.86 34.93 14.30
CA ALA A 34 11.04 34.10 14.10
C ALA A 34 10.71 32.60 14.22
N LYS A 35 9.95 32.21 15.24
CA LYS A 35 9.46 30.83 15.41
C LYS A 35 8.53 30.38 14.29
N GLN A 36 7.64 31.27 13.82
CA GLN A 36 6.78 30.99 12.68
C GLN A 36 7.60 30.80 11.39
N LYS A 37 8.62 31.63 11.17
CA LYS A 37 9.55 31.52 10.04
C LYS A 37 10.41 30.25 10.10
N GLU A 38 10.77 29.77 11.29
CA GLU A 38 11.43 28.47 11.46
C GLU A 38 10.49 27.29 11.23
N SER A 39 9.22 27.37 11.70
CA SER A 39 8.20 26.36 11.41
C SER A 39 7.87 26.25 9.91
N LEU A 40 7.98 27.37 9.17
CA LEU A 40 7.83 27.45 7.71
C LEU A 40 9.07 27.00 6.93
N LYS A 41 10.23 26.78 7.57
CA LYS A 41 11.36 26.14 6.90
C LYS A 41 11.03 24.65 6.80
N SER A 42 10.56 24.25 5.62
CA SER A 42 10.52 22.84 5.24
C SER A 42 11.89 22.20 5.53
N PRO A 43 11.94 20.99 6.10
CA PRO A 43 13.19 20.24 6.24
C PRO A 43 13.91 20.23 4.90
N THR A 44 15.20 20.55 4.88
CA THR A 44 16.01 20.36 3.69
C THR A 44 15.87 18.89 3.28
N PRO A 45 15.44 18.58 2.04
CA PRO A 45 15.33 17.20 1.61
C PRO A 45 16.69 16.53 1.84
N PRO A 46 16.71 15.26 2.28
CA PRO A 46 17.96 14.54 2.41
C PRO A 46 18.70 14.64 1.08
N ILE A 47 19.98 15.01 1.15
CA ILE A 47 20.87 14.97 -0.01
C ILE A 47 20.94 13.50 -0.42
N PHE A 48 20.19 13.13 -1.46
CA PHE A 48 20.34 11.83 -2.08
C PHE A 48 21.78 11.75 -2.57
N LYS A 49 22.54 10.78 -2.04
CA LYS A 49 23.83 10.44 -2.61
C LYS A 49 23.58 10.11 -4.07
N ASN A 50 24.38 10.68 -4.97
CA ASN A 50 24.40 10.31 -6.39
C ASN A 50 24.99 8.91 -6.53
N ASP A 51 24.35 7.91 -5.93
CA ASP A 51 24.62 6.53 -6.25
C ASP A 51 24.09 6.34 -7.67
N VAL A 52 24.98 5.94 -8.59
CA VAL A 52 24.59 5.64 -9.97
C VAL A 52 23.51 4.56 -9.89
N GLU A 53 22.28 4.94 -10.23
CA GLU A 53 21.15 4.02 -10.12
C GLU A 53 21.38 2.81 -11.03
N PRO A 54 21.08 1.60 -10.55
CA PRO A 54 21.38 0.38 -11.28
C PRO A 54 20.62 0.35 -12.60
N THR A 55 21.35 0.10 -13.69
CA THR A 55 20.82 -0.06 -15.06
C THR A 55 20.39 -1.50 -15.36
N THR A 56 20.56 -2.40 -14.40
CA THR A 56 20.21 -3.82 -14.51
C THR A 56 19.52 -4.31 -13.24
N TYR A 57 18.76 -5.40 -13.37
CA TYR A 57 18.14 -6.04 -12.22
C TYR A 57 19.19 -6.71 -11.32
N PRO A 58 18.97 -6.77 -10.00
CA PRO A 58 19.84 -7.51 -9.10
C PRO A 58 19.83 -9.01 -9.43
N PRO A 59 20.89 -9.76 -9.05
CA PRO A 59 20.92 -11.21 -9.22
C PRO A 59 19.74 -11.89 -8.52
N VAL A 60 19.13 -12.87 -9.20
CA VAL A 60 18.03 -13.67 -8.66
C VAL A 60 18.60 -14.86 -7.91
N GLU A 61 18.28 -14.97 -6.62
CA GLU A 61 18.70 -16.11 -5.80
C GLU A 61 17.79 -17.32 -6.11
N PRO A 62 18.30 -18.51 -6.46
CA PRO A 62 17.46 -19.67 -6.77
C PRO A 62 16.92 -20.37 -5.52
N LEU A 63 15.72 -20.96 -5.61
CA LEU A 63 15.16 -21.88 -4.60
C LEU A 63 14.98 -23.29 -5.20
N PRO A 64 16.05 -24.10 -5.28
CA PRO A 64 16.00 -25.40 -5.96
C PRO A 64 15.06 -26.40 -5.29
N ASP A 65 14.93 -26.34 -3.97
CA ASP A 65 14.13 -27.27 -3.17
C ASP A 65 12.71 -26.74 -2.86
N PHE A 66 12.32 -25.60 -3.45
CA PHE A 66 11.02 -25.00 -3.20
C PHE A 66 9.87 -25.92 -3.65
N GLU A 67 8.96 -26.20 -2.72
CA GLU A 67 7.74 -27.00 -2.93
C GLU A 67 6.50 -26.15 -2.64
N TRP A 68 5.98 -25.48 -3.67
CA TRP A 68 4.86 -24.54 -3.51
C TRP A 68 3.63 -25.16 -2.82
N GLN A 69 3.36 -26.44 -3.05
CA GLN A 69 2.23 -27.16 -2.44
C GLN A 69 2.31 -27.26 -0.92
N LYS A 70 3.53 -27.20 -0.36
CA LYS A 70 3.80 -27.27 1.09
C LYS A 70 4.07 -25.90 1.70
N THR A 71 4.21 -24.86 0.88
CA THR A 71 4.46 -23.49 1.34
C THR A 71 3.14 -22.87 1.78
N GLU A 72 3.04 -22.57 3.07
CA GLU A 72 1.91 -21.82 3.61
C GLU A 72 1.96 -20.35 3.20
N PRO A 73 0.80 -19.69 2.94
CA PRO A 73 0.76 -18.26 2.73
C PRO A 73 1.31 -17.50 3.94
N LEU A 74 1.94 -16.36 3.71
CA LEU A 74 2.42 -15.52 4.81
C LEU A 74 1.28 -15.06 5.71
N ASN A 75 1.54 -15.14 7.02
CA ASN A 75 0.61 -14.68 8.02
C ASN A 75 0.88 -13.21 8.37
N LEU A 76 0.19 -12.30 7.69
CA LEU A 76 0.28 -10.85 7.91
C LEU A 76 -0.76 -10.39 8.94
N ARG A 77 -0.28 -9.83 10.06
CA ARG A 77 -1.09 -9.26 11.15
C ARG A 77 -0.62 -7.84 11.53
N PRO A 78 -0.58 -6.87 10.59
CA PRO A 78 -0.03 -5.52 10.86
C PRO A 78 -1.00 -4.64 11.66
N PHE A 79 -1.62 -5.19 12.71
CA PHE A 79 -2.59 -4.49 13.54
C PHE A 79 -1.85 -3.52 14.46
N LYS A 80 -2.21 -2.25 14.38
CA LYS A 80 -1.63 -1.18 15.20
C LYS A 80 -2.74 -0.58 16.06
N PRO A 81 -2.55 -0.39 17.38
CA PRO A 81 -3.57 0.19 18.26
C PRO A 81 -4.01 1.60 17.85
N LYS A 82 -3.13 2.35 17.18
CA LYS A 82 -3.44 3.68 16.63
C LYS A 82 -3.09 3.70 15.15
N TYR A 83 -4.05 4.11 14.32
CA TYR A 83 -3.84 4.19 12.88
C TYR A 83 -3.05 5.45 12.52
N HIS A 84 -1.79 5.28 12.16
CA HIS A 84 -1.04 6.34 11.50
C HIS A 84 -1.06 6.09 10.00
N LEU A 85 -1.54 7.06 9.22
CA LEU A 85 -1.48 7.00 7.76
C LEU A 85 -0.03 7.16 7.32
N THR A 86 0.70 6.06 7.39
CA THR A 86 2.02 5.91 6.81
C THR A 86 1.94 4.75 5.82
N MET A 87 2.68 4.83 4.72
CA MET A 87 2.79 3.73 3.77
C MET A 87 3.44 2.48 4.39
N SER A 88 3.97 2.56 5.62
CA SER A 88 4.70 1.50 6.32
C SER A 88 5.75 0.84 5.42
N ILE A 89 6.55 1.68 4.75
CA ILE A 89 7.59 1.26 3.80
C ILE A 89 8.81 0.80 4.58
N GLU A 90 9.34 -0.35 4.18
CA GLU A 90 10.63 -0.89 4.62
C GLU A 90 11.44 -1.35 3.41
N ASP A 91 12.76 -1.38 3.56
CA ASP A 91 13.64 -1.90 2.52
C ASP A 91 13.41 -3.42 2.37
N SER A 92 13.29 -3.87 1.13
CA SER A 92 13.01 -5.26 0.77
C SER A 92 13.85 -5.66 -0.45
N THR A 93 13.89 -6.96 -0.75
CA THR A 93 14.61 -7.51 -1.89
C THR A 93 13.68 -7.79 -3.06
N LEU A 94 14.20 -7.71 -4.29
CA LEU A 94 13.40 -8.04 -5.48
C LEU A 94 12.92 -9.51 -5.49
N SER A 95 13.62 -10.39 -4.78
CA SER A 95 13.21 -11.78 -4.54
C SER A 95 11.88 -11.93 -3.80
N GLU A 96 11.39 -10.87 -3.14
CA GLU A 96 10.10 -10.84 -2.42
C GLU A 96 8.96 -10.29 -3.29
N LEU A 97 9.24 -9.88 -4.53
CA LEU A 97 8.22 -9.37 -5.47
C LEU A 97 7.15 -10.43 -5.76
N ILE A 98 7.57 -11.67 -6.01
CA ILE A 98 6.68 -12.78 -6.37
C ILE A 98 6.70 -13.83 -5.26
N GLU A 99 5.59 -13.91 -4.53
CA GLU A 99 5.39 -14.92 -3.50
C GLU A 99 4.46 -16.02 -3.98
N ILE A 100 4.96 -17.24 -4.00
CA ILE A 100 4.20 -18.43 -4.35
C ILE A 100 3.93 -19.24 -3.08
N ASP A 101 2.72 -19.76 -2.96
CA ASP A 101 2.27 -20.61 -1.86
C ASP A 101 1.35 -21.73 -2.40
N LYS A 102 0.83 -22.55 -1.50
CA LYS A 102 -0.06 -23.67 -1.83
C LYS A 102 -1.34 -23.27 -2.56
N ASN A 103 -1.75 -22.01 -2.52
CA ASN A 103 -2.92 -21.51 -3.23
C ASN A 103 -2.61 -21.01 -4.65
N TYR A 104 -1.37 -21.15 -5.13
CA TYR A 104 -0.94 -20.64 -6.43
C TYR A 104 -1.87 -21.03 -7.59
N VAL A 105 -2.15 -22.33 -7.76
CA VAL A 105 -2.96 -22.82 -8.89
C VAL A 105 -4.40 -22.29 -8.82
N ASP A 106 -5.04 -22.36 -7.65
CA ASP A 106 -6.39 -21.84 -7.45
C ASP A 106 -6.45 -20.32 -7.70
N ARG A 107 -5.43 -19.59 -7.24
CA ARG A 107 -5.29 -18.15 -7.47
C ARG A 107 -5.07 -17.82 -8.94
N ILE A 108 -4.43 -18.66 -9.74
CA ILE A 108 -4.32 -18.45 -11.20
C ILE A 108 -5.65 -18.78 -11.89
N ALA A 109 -6.33 -19.85 -11.47
CA ALA A 109 -7.61 -20.26 -12.07
C ALA A 109 -8.74 -19.24 -11.84
N LEU A 110 -8.93 -18.77 -10.61
CA LEU A 110 -9.94 -17.75 -10.25
C LEU A 110 -9.84 -16.49 -11.12
N ARG A 111 -8.63 -16.23 -11.59
CA ARG A 111 -8.17 -14.92 -11.99
C ARG A 111 -8.22 -14.74 -13.50
N LYS A 112 -7.91 -15.81 -14.23
CA LYS A 112 -8.37 -16.04 -15.59
C LYS A 112 -9.87 -15.83 -15.71
N GLU A 113 -10.63 -16.42 -14.78
CA GLU A 113 -12.08 -16.31 -14.81
C GLU A 113 -12.55 -14.88 -14.57
N VAL A 114 -11.91 -14.13 -13.65
CA VAL A 114 -12.19 -12.71 -13.44
C VAL A 114 -11.90 -11.88 -14.69
N MET A 115 -10.74 -12.04 -15.33
CA MET A 115 -10.40 -11.26 -16.52
C MET A 115 -11.28 -11.58 -17.71
N LYS A 116 -11.78 -12.81 -17.80
CA LYS A 116 -12.76 -13.21 -18.80
C LYS A 116 -14.11 -12.52 -18.55
N ARG A 117 -14.52 -12.38 -17.28
CA ARG A 117 -15.81 -11.77 -16.90
C ARG A 117 -15.78 -10.25 -16.87
N HIS A 118 -14.64 -9.65 -16.50
CA HIS A 118 -14.48 -8.22 -16.21
C HIS A 118 -13.24 -7.61 -16.89
N PRO A 119 -13.03 -7.79 -18.20
CA PRO A 119 -11.78 -7.39 -18.86
C PRO A 119 -11.49 -5.89 -18.76
N GLU A 120 -12.51 -5.03 -18.83
CA GLU A 120 -12.35 -3.58 -18.82
C GLU A 120 -12.07 -3.01 -17.42
N ASP A 121 -12.49 -3.73 -16.37
CA ASP A 121 -12.29 -3.29 -14.98
C ASP A 121 -10.89 -3.65 -14.45
N VAL A 122 -10.26 -4.67 -15.01
CA VAL A 122 -9.03 -5.28 -14.46
C VAL A 122 -7.83 -5.20 -15.39
N LEU A 123 -8.02 -4.85 -16.66
CA LEU A 123 -6.94 -4.64 -17.63
C LEU A 123 -7.05 -3.26 -18.27
N GLY A 124 -5.95 -2.52 -18.24
CA GLY A 124 -5.81 -1.26 -18.94
C GLY A 124 -4.34 -0.98 -19.25
N ALA A 125 -4.07 -0.49 -20.46
CA ALA A 125 -2.73 -0.10 -20.88
C ALA A 125 -2.81 0.97 -21.97
N GLU A 126 -1.97 1.98 -21.83
CA GLU A 126 -1.67 2.95 -22.88
C GLU A 126 -0.41 2.54 -23.64
N ASP A 127 -0.29 2.92 -24.91
CA ASP A 127 0.88 2.54 -25.71
C ASP A 127 2.20 3.10 -25.14
N CYS A 128 2.15 4.23 -24.43
CA CYS A 128 3.31 4.86 -23.82
C CYS A 128 3.98 4.00 -22.73
N ILE A 129 3.26 3.05 -22.12
CA ILE A 129 3.82 2.16 -21.09
C ILE A 129 4.47 0.90 -21.67
N LYS A 130 4.42 0.70 -23.00
CA LYS A 130 4.93 -0.53 -23.65
C LYS A 130 6.34 -0.88 -23.26
N MET A 131 7.25 0.08 -23.24
CA MET A 131 8.64 -0.19 -22.88
C MET A 131 8.77 -0.75 -21.46
N ALA A 132 8.03 -0.18 -20.49
CA ALA A 132 8.09 -0.61 -19.09
C ALA A 132 7.47 -2.00 -18.90
N VAL A 133 6.37 -2.27 -19.61
CA VAL A 133 5.71 -3.58 -19.63
C VAL A 133 6.63 -4.65 -20.22
N ASP A 134 7.26 -4.35 -21.37
CA ASP A 134 8.16 -5.29 -22.06
C ASP A 134 9.43 -5.57 -21.26
N GLU A 135 10.01 -4.54 -20.62
CA GLU A 135 11.16 -4.68 -19.73
C GLU A 135 10.82 -5.63 -18.57
N PHE A 136 9.72 -5.37 -17.86
CA PHE A 136 9.32 -6.18 -16.73
C PHE A 136 8.96 -7.61 -17.16
N TYR A 137 8.19 -7.76 -18.25
CA TYR A 137 7.82 -9.06 -18.81
C TYR A 137 9.06 -9.91 -19.09
N THR A 138 9.99 -9.36 -19.87
CA THR A 138 11.18 -10.09 -20.32
C THR A 138 12.03 -10.55 -19.14
N TRP A 139 12.22 -9.68 -18.13
CA TRP A 139 12.92 -10.07 -16.92
C TRP A 139 12.15 -11.13 -16.12
N LEU A 140 10.84 -10.96 -15.91
CA LEU A 140 10.02 -11.85 -15.12
C LEU A 140 10.00 -13.27 -15.69
N VAL A 141 9.68 -13.43 -16.99
CA VAL A 141 9.52 -14.75 -17.60
C VAL A 141 10.86 -15.36 -18.06
N GLY A 142 11.85 -14.53 -18.41
CA GLY A 142 13.14 -14.99 -18.92
C GLY A 142 14.18 -15.24 -17.85
N THR A 143 14.12 -14.50 -16.73
CA THR A 143 15.15 -14.51 -15.71
C THR A 143 14.59 -14.88 -14.35
N ASP A 144 13.60 -14.15 -13.83
CA ASP A 144 13.15 -14.29 -12.45
C ASP A 144 12.48 -15.64 -12.16
N LEU A 145 11.33 -15.92 -12.78
CA LEU A 145 10.56 -17.14 -12.54
C LEU A 145 11.36 -18.44 -12.76
N PRO A 146 12.08 -18.64 -13.89
CA PRO A 146 12.84 -19.87 -14.10
C PRO A 146 14.08 -20.00 -13.20
N THR A 147 14.69 -18.89 -12.77
CA THR A 147 15.85 -18.93 -11.87
C THR A 147 15.42 -19.11 -10.42
N ARG A 148 14.42 -18.35 -9.95
CA ARG A 148 13.93 -18.38 -8.57
C ARG A 148 13.19 -19.68 -8.26
N PHE A 149 12.34 -20.16 -9.16
CA PHE A 149 11.47 -21.32 -8.95
C PHE A 149 11.67 -22.42 -10.03
N PRO A 150 12.86 -23.03 -10.13
CA PRO A 150 13.22 -23.95 -11.22
C PRO A 150 12.41 -25.26 -11.26
N ARG A 151 11.76 -25.63 -10.14
CA ARG A 151 10.82 -26.76 -10.08
C ARG A 151 9.44 -26.43 -10.62
N MET A 152 9.10 -25.15 -10.77
CA MET A 152 7.82 -24.69 -11.27
C MET A 152 7.90 -24.15 -12.69
N PHE A 153 8.97 -23.45 -13.05
CA PHE A 153 9.11 -22.83 -14.36
C PHE A 153 10.36 -23.34 -15.06
N LYS A 154 10.19 -23.81 -16.29
CA LYS A 154 11.30 -24.26 -17.14
C LYS A 154 11.26 -23.57 -18.48
N VAL A 155 12.39 -23.00 -18.86
CA VAL A 155 12.58 -22.53 -20.23
C VAL A 155 12.74 -23.74 -21.15
N ILE A 156 11.85 -23.83 -22.14
CA ILE A 156 11.93 -24.78 -23.24
C ILE A 156 12.62 -24.04 -24.38
N GLY A 157 13.80 -24.55 -24.76
CA GLY A 157 14.62 -23.97 -25.83
C GLY A 157 13.94 -24.05 -27.21
N PRO A 158 14.47 -23.33 -28.20
CA PRO A 158 13.88 -23.26 -29.52
C PRO A 158 13.96 -24.64 -30.20
N ALA A 159 12.79 -25.22 -30.51
CA ALA A 159 12.72 -26.40 -31.34
C ALA A 159 12.77 -25.98 -32.80
N SER A 160 13.99 -25.88 -33.37
CA SER A 160 14.35 -25.65 -34.78
C SER A 160 13.79 -24.43 -35.51
N ASP A 161 12.57 -23.95 -35.22
CA ASP A 161 11.85 -22.84 -35.84
C ASP A 161 10.81 -22.17 -34.88
N GLN A 162 10.86 -22.48 -33.58
CA GLN A 162 9.89 -21.97 -32.59
C GLN A 162 10.58 -21.05 -31.56
N PRO A 163 9.90 -19.98 -31.10
CA PRO A 163 10.43 -19.12 -30.05
C PRO A 163 10.60 -19.91 -28.76
N SER A 164 11.57 -19.52 -27.94
CA SER A 164 11.74 -20.08 -26.60
C SER A 164 10.48 -19.80 -25.77
N LEU A 165 10.05 -20.80 -24.99
CA LEU A 165 8.84 -20.69 -24.15
C LEU A 165 9.19 -20.91 -22.68
N LEU A 166 8.49 -20.23 -21.78
CA LEU A 166 8.46 -20.57 -20.36
C LEU A 166 7.31 -21.56 -20.11
N HIS A 167 7.63 -22.76 -19.62
CA HIS A 167 6.64 -23.76 -19.23
C HIS A 167 6.42 -23.72 -17.71
N ASN A 168 5.20 -23.37 -17.31
CA ASN A 168 4.72 -23.48 -15.95
C ASN A 168 4.25 -24.91 -15.68
N LEU A 169 5.07 -25.68 -14.97
CA LEU A 169 4.82 -27.07 -14.63
C LEU A 169 3.67 -27.25 -13.64
N ALA A 170 3.29 -26.21 -12.89
CA ALA A 170 2.19 -26.28 -11.94
C ALA A 170 0.82 -26.17 -12.63
N THR A 171 0.70 -25.37 -13.70
CA THR A 171 -0.56 -25.22 -14.45
C THR A 171 -0.56 -25.94 -15.82
N GLY A 172 0.60 -26.38 -16.30
CA GLY A 172 0.80 -26.96 -17.64
C GLY A 172 0.90 -25.92 -18.77
N GLU A 173 0.89 -24.64 -18.45
CA GLU A 173 0.83 -23.56 -19.44
C GLU A 173 2.19 -23.14 -19.96
N LYS A 174 2.18 -22.58 -21.18
CA LYS A 174 3.40 -22.14 -21.86
C LYS A 174 3.24 -20.69 -22.29
N PHE A 175 4.25 -19.88 -21.98
CA PHE A 175 4.29 -18.46 -22.30
C PHE A 175 5.43 -18.17 -23.25
N CYS A 176 5.22 -17.25 -24.20
CA CYS A 176 6.30 -16.78 -25.05
C CYS A 176 7.31 -16.00 -24.20
N LEU A 177 8.61 -16.18 -24.42
CA LEU A 177 9.63 -15.36 -23.77
C LEU A 177 9.68 -13.93 -24.31
N HIS A 178 9.05 -13.68 -25.46
CA HIS A 178 8.93 -12.36 -26.06
C HIS A 178 7.58 -11.72 -25.73
N PRO A 179 7.56 -10.42 -25.39
CA PRO A 179 6.32 -9.68 -25.16
C PRO A 179 5.51 -9.55 -26.46
N ALA A 180 4.22 -9.29 -26.32
CA ALA A 180 3.34 -9.03 -27.45
C ALA A 180 3.56 -7.64 -28.05
N ASP A 181 3.02 -7.41 -29.24
CA ASP A 181 3.11 -6.12 -29.92
C ASP A 181 2.45 -4.99 -29.11
N LYS A 182 1.29 -5.27 -28.50
CA LYS A 182 0.55 -4.31 -27.68
C LYS A 182 0.78 -4.55 -26.19
N PRO A 183 0.95 -3.47 -25.38
CA PRO A 183 1.18 -3.61 -23.94
C PRO A 183 0.02 -4.30 -23.23
N LEU A 184 -1.23 -4.07 -23.66
CA LEU A 184 -2.40 -4.71 -23.08
C LEU A 184 -2.35 -6.24 -23.20
N GLU A 185 -1.84 -6.79 -24.30
CA GLU A 185 -1.74 -8.23 -24.51
C GLU A 185 -0.57 -8.84 -23.72
N THR A 186 0.54 -8.11 -23.59
CA THR A 186 1.63 -8.48 -22.67
C THR A 186 1.15 -8.48 -21.22
N LEU A 187 0.40 -7.45 -20.80
CA LEU A 187 -0.25 -7.40 -19.48
C LEU A 187 -1.29 -8.50 -19.33
N ARG A 188 -2.08 -8.84 -20.34
CA ARG A 188 -3.03 -9.95 -20.27
C ARG A 188 -2.31 -11.28 -20.03
N THR A 189 -1.12 -11.44 -20.62
CA THR A 189 -0.28 -12.63 -20.44
C THR A 189 0.34 -12.71 -19.04
N MET A 190 0.81 -11.59 -18.47
CA MET A 190 1.38 -11.56 -17.10
C MET A 190 0.31 -11.47 -16.01
N GLY A 191 -0.51 -10.46 -16.17
CA GLY A 191 -1.63 -10.06 -15.37
C GLY A 191 -2.83 -10.90 -15.72
N ASP A 192 -2.61 -12.21 -15.85
CA ASP A 192 -3.61 -13.23 -15.65
C ASP A 192 -4.17 -13.17 -14.19
N GLN A 193 -4.21 -11.94 -13.57
CA GLN A 193 -4.15 -11.35 -12.21
C GLN A 193 -4.77 -9.94 -12.05
N LEU A 194 -6.01 -9.85 -11.54
CA LEU A 194 -6.46 -9.08 -10.35
C LEU A 194 -8.01 -8.97 -10.33
N PHE A 195 -8.62 -8.99 -9.15
CA PHE A 195 -10.03 -8.63 -8.93
C PHE A 195 -10.09 -7.53 -7.87
N THR A 196 -10.85 -6.49 -8.17
CA THR A 196 -11.43 -5.59 -7.17
C THR A 196 -12.93 -5.72 -7.30
N ALA A 197 -13.59 -6.30 -6.29
CA ALA A 197 -15.02 -6.06 -6.11
C ALA A 197 -15.26 -4.55 -6.03
N HIS A 198 -16.47 -4.12 -6.37
CA HIS A 198 -16.91 -2.73 -6.20
C HIS A 198 -16.43 -2.18 -4.86
N GLY A 199 -15.92 -0.94 -4.86
CA GLY A 199 -15.23 -0.37 -3.70
C GLY A 199 -16.07 -0.45 -2.43
N ASN A 200 -15.49 -1.01 -1.37
CA ASN A 200 -16.12 -1.06 -0.04
C ASN A 200 -15.87 0.23 0.75
N HIS A 201 -15.75 1.38 0.07
CA HIS A 201 -15.47 2.67 0.71
C HIS A 201 -16.76 3.47 0.85
N LEU A 202 -16.88 4.22 1.95
CA LEU A 202 -17.88 5.27 2.06
C LEU A 202 -17.20 6.63 1.85
N TYR A 203 -17.86 7.51 1.10
CA TYR A 203 -17.41 8.89 0.88
C TYR A 203 -18.33 9.89 1.61
N GLU A 204 -17.79 11.09 1.86
CA GLU A 204 -18.49 12.14 2.60
C GLU A 204 -19.87 12.42 1.98
N GLY A 205 -20.93 12.32 2.81
CA GLY A 205 -22.32 12.48 2.39
C GLY A 205 -23.12 11.17 2.23
N GLU A 206 -22.48 10.00 2.31
CA GLU A 206 -23.16 8.71 2.24
C GLU A 206 -23.71 8.26 3.61
N SER A 207 -24.92 7.69 3.63
CA SER A 207 -25.53 7.16 4.86
C SER A 207 -24.87 5.85 5.28
N ILE A 208 -24.70 5.65 6.59
CA ILE A 208 -24.20 4.41 7.18
C ILE A 208 -25.36 3.39 7.21
N PRO A 209 -25.38 2.35 6.36
CA PRO A 209 -26.37 1.29 6.49
C PRO A 209 -26.15 0.53 7.79
N LYS A 210 -27.22 0.09 8.46
CA LYS A 210 -27.14 -0.89 9.54
C LYS A 210 -27.24 -2.28 8.91
N GLU A 211 -26.16 -3.04 9.01
CA GLU A 211 -26.11 -4.41 8.50
C GLU A 211 -25.65 -5.34 9.63
N ASP A 212 -26.40 -6.43 9.84
CA ASP A 212 -25.97 -7.51 10.71
C ASP A 212 -24.86 -8.30 10.02
N LEU A 213 -23.78 -8.50 10.75
CA LEU A 213 -22.53 -8.99 10.19
C LEU A 213 -22.52 -10.52 10.19
N ASP A 214 -22.51 -11.11 9.00
CA ASP A 214 -22.33 -12.55 8.82
C ASP A 214 -20.84 -12.89 9.04
N ILE A 215 -20.51 -13.37 10.25
CA ILE A 215 -19.14 -13.68 10.69
C ILE A 215 -18.44 -14.65 9.72
N ASP A 216 -19.19 -15.59 9.15
CA ASP A 216 -18.64 -16.59 8.23
C ASP A 216 -18.26 -16.00 6.88
N LYS A 217 -18.78 -14.81 6.53
CA LYS A 217 -18.43 -14.07 5.31
C LYS A 217 -17.42 -12.96 5.54
N VAL A 218 -17.27 -12.47 6.76
CA VAL A 218 -16.35 -11.37 7.05
C VAL A 218 -14.90 -11.82 6.99
N ARG A 219 -14.09 -11.00 6.30
CA ARG A 219 -12.66 -11.22 6.12
C ARG A 219 -11.90 -9.95 6.48
N VAL A 220 -10.83 -10.10 7.23
CA VAL A 220 -9.79 -9.09 7.39
C VAL A 220 -8.89 -9.15 6.16
N ARG A 221 -8.88 -8.06 5.39
CA ARG A 221 -8.03 -7.90 4.20
C ARG A 221 -6.71 -7.24 4.59
N CYS A 222 -5.62 -7.93 4.33
CA CYS A 222 -4.26 -7.37 4.42
C CYS A 222 -3.60 -7.42 3.05
N GLU A 223 -2.79 -6.42 2.75
CA GLU A 223 -2.04 -6.35 1.49
C GLU A 223 -0.56 -6.23 1.81
N ARG A 224 0.24 -7.15 1.24
CA ARG A 224 1.68 -6.95 1.12
C ARG A 224 1.92 -6.18 -0.17
N GLN A 225 2.38 -4.96 -0.05
CA GLN A 225 2.62 -4.07 -1.18
C GLN A 225 4.11 -4.03 -1.50
N PHE A 226 4.46 -3.99 -2.78
CA PHE A 226 5.85 -3.92 -3.24
C PHE A 226 5.97 -2.84 -4.32
N VAL A 227 6.90 -1.92 -4.11
CA VAL A 227 7.20 -0.81 -5.04
C VAL A 227 8.62 -0.98 -5.53
N HIS A 228 8.81 -1.04 -6.84
CA HIS A 228 10.13 -1.12 -7.44
C HIS A 228 10.23 -0.22 -8.66
N ARG A 229 11.36 0.47 -8.80
CA ARG A 229 11.65 1.25 -10.00
C ARG A 229 12.41 0.37 -10.98
N LEU A 230 11.85 0.19 -12.18
CA LEU A 230 12.46 -0.61 -13.23
C LEU A 230 13.81 0.00 -13.65
N PRO A 231 14.88 -0.80 -13.76
CA PRO A 231 16.24 -0.30 -13.97
C PRO A 231 16.46 0.40 -15.33
N GLN A 232 15.78 -0.02 -16.39
CA GLN A 232 15.99 0.53 -17.74
C GLN A 232 15.02 1.67 -18.05
N THR A 233 13.72 1.43 -17.94
CA THR A 233 12.67 2.40 -18.31
C THR A 233 12.33 3.35 -17.19
N ARG A 234 12.78 3.08 -15.97
CA ARG A 234 12.54 3.91 -14.78
C ARG A 234 11.06 3.98 -14.38
N GLY A 235 10.22 3.14 -14.99
CA GLY A 235 8.83 2.95 -14.63
C GLY A 235 8.69 2.45 -13.19
N ILE A 236 7.55 2.72 -12.56
CA ILE A 236 7.26 2.24 -11.21
C ILE A 236 6.38 1.00 -11.32
N LEU A 237 6.92 -0.13 -10.91
CA LEU A 237 6.16 -1.34 -10.65
C LEU A 237 5.58 -1.23 -9.25
N PHE A 238 4.25 -1.21 -9.17
CA PHE A 238 3.52 -1.37 -7.91
C PHE A 238 2.74 -2.67 -7.98
N SER A 239 3.04 -3.58 -7.07
CA SER A 239 2.31 -4.83 -6.95
C SER A 239 1.81 -4.99 -5.52
N PHE A 240 0.76 -5.78 -5.36
CA PHE A 240 0.30 -6.16 -4.04
C PHE A 240 -0.25 -7.57 -4.04
N LYS A 241 0.01 -8.29 -2.95
CA LYS A 241 -0.58 -9.59 -2.67
C LYS A 241 -1.59 -9.44 -1.55
N THR A 242 -2.85 -9.70 -1.87
CA THR A 242 -3.94 -9.71 -0.90
C THR A 242 -3.99 -11.03 -0.14
N TYR A 243 -4.13 -10.91 1.18
CA TYR A 243 -4.38 -11.96 2.14
C TYR A 243 -5.73 -11.68 2.83
N LEU A 244 -6.53 -12.73 2.99
CA LEU A 244 -7.86 -12.66 3.60
C LEU A 244 -7.92 -13.62 4.77
N TYR A 245 -8.32 -13.14 5.93
CA TYR A 245 -8.43 -13.94 7.15
C TYR A 245 -9.83 -13.82 7.73
N THR A 246 -10.41 -14.94 8.15
CA THR A 246 -11.68 -14.97 8.88
C THR A 246 -11.49 -14.39 10.29
N LEU A 247 -12.54 -13.84 10.89
CA LEU A 247 -12.48 -13.44 12.30
C LEU A 247 -12.19 -14.63 13.25
N PRO A 248 -12.73 -15.85 13.03
CA PRO A 248 -12.32 -17.04 13.75
C PRO A 248 -10.81 -17.30 13.74
N GLU A 249 -10.13 -17.18 12.59
CA GLU A 249 -8.67 -17.37 12.49
C GLU A 249 -7.92 -16.33 13.33
N ILE A 250 -8.33 -15.06 13.28
CA ILE A 250 -7.71 -14.01 14.10
C ILE A 250 -7.89 -14.30 15.59
N LYS A 251 -9.04 -14.81 15.99
CA LYS A 251 -9.31 -15.15 17.39
C LYS A 251 -8.52 -16.37 17.84
N ALA A 252 -8.39 -17.39 16.99
CA ALA A 252 -7.55 -18.57 17.23
C ALA A 252 -6.07 -18.21 17.36
N ASP A 253 -5.61 -17.17 16.65
CA ASP A 253 -4.27 -16.60 16.78
C ASP A 253 -4.08 -15.75 18.07
N CYS A 254 -5.09 -15.68 18.96
CA CYS A 254 -5.11 -14.83 20.16
C CYS A 254 -4.96 -13.32 19.87
N LEU A 255 -5.39 -12.87 18.68
CA LEU A 255 -5.27 -11.47 18.23
C LEU A 255 -6.60 -10.71 18.28
N GLY A 256 -7.62 -11.26 18.95
CA GLY A 256 -8.95 -10.64 19.07
C GLY A 256 -8.90 -9.25 19.69
N GLU A 257 -8.24 -9.11 20.84
CA GLU A 257 -8.06 -7.81 21.51
C GLU A 257 -7.25 -6.83 20.67
N THR A 258 -6.16 -7.30 20.05
CA THR A 258 -5.29 -6.47 19.22
C THR A 258 -6.03 -5.91 17.99
N LEU A 259 -6.84 -6.74 17.32
CA LEU A 259 -7.64 -6.29 16.19
C LEU A 259 -8.76 -5.35 16.66
N ALA A 260 -9.41 -5.63 17.79
CA ALA A 260 -10.44 -4.74 18.34
C ALA A 260 -9.88 -3.35 18.65
N GLN A 261 -8.70 -3.28 19.28
CA GLN A 261 -7.98 -2.02 19.51
C GLN A 261 -7.62 -1.32 18.20
N ALA A 262 -7.19 -2.06 17.18
CA ALA A 262 -6.89 -1.46 15.88
C ALA A 262 -8.13 -0.89 15.16
N ILE A 263 -9.31 -1.49 15.36
CA ILE A 263 -10.58 -0.97 14.84
C ILE A 263 -10.92 0.38 15.50
N ASP A 264 -10.78 0.48 16.83
CA ASP A 264 -10.97 1.75 17.55
C ASP A 264 -9.91 2.80 17.16
N GLY A 265 -8.68 2.33 16.98
CA GLY A 265 -7.53 3.10 16.51
C GLY A 265 -7.72 3.80 15.17
N LEU A 266 -8.71 3.41 14.36
CA LEU A 266 -9.08 4.13 13.13
C LEU A 266 -9.60 5.54 13.42
N LYS A 267 -10.35 5.74 14.51
CA LYS A 267 -10.84 7.07 14.93
C LYS A 267 -9.77 7.87 15.66
N GLU A 268 -8.91 7.19 16.41
CA GLU A 268 -7.93 7.83 17.29
C GLU A 268 -6.60 8.14 16.58
N GLY A 269 -6.51 7.74 15.31
CA GLY A 269 -5.34 7.83 14.46
C GLY A 269 -4.91 9.23 14.05
N SER A 270 -3.94 9.31 13.13
CA SER A 270 -3.51 10.57 12.53
C SER A 270 -4.52 11.13 11.53
N VAL A 271 -5.44 10.31 11.03
CA VAL A 271 -6.50 10.68 10.08
C VAL A 271 -7.81 9.97 10.49
N PRO A 272 -8.57 10.52 11.46
CA PRO A 272 -9.80 9.91 12.00
C PRO A 272 -10.87 9.55 10.96
N GLU A 273 -10.90 10.26 9.84
CA GLU A 273 -11.82 10.06 8.71
C GLU A 273 -11.68 8.65 8.10
N PHE A 274 -10.55 7.98 8.33
CA PHE A 274 -10.34 6.60 7.88
C PHE A 274 -11.31 5.60 8.49
N HIS A 275 -11.85 5.89 9.69
CA HIS A 275 -12.92 5.09 10.27
C HIS A 275 -14.17 5.09 9.38
N PHE A 276 -14.49 6.24 8.77
CA PHE A 276 -15.62 6.35 7.84
C PHE A 276 -15.27 5.79 6.47
N TYR A 277 -14.10 6.15 5.92
CA TYR A 277 -13.62 5.67 4.62
C TYR A 277 -13.52 4.13 4.53
N LYS A 278 -13.09 3.47 5.61
CA LYS A 278 -13.06 1.99 5.72
C LYS A 278 -14.39 1.39 6.20
N ARG A 279 -15.43 2.21 6.36
CA ARG A 279 -16.77 1.84 6.81
C ARG A 279 -16.82 1.19 8.19
N ALA A 280 -15.80 1.38 9.03
CA ALA A 280 -15.77 0.79 10.38
C ALA A 280 -16.95 1.26 11.25
N ALA A 281 -17.59 2.38 10.91
CA ALA A 281 -18.84 2.82 11.54
C ALA A 281 -20.02 1.85 11.33
N VAL A 282 -20.00 1.07 10.23
CA VAL A 282 -21.03 0.09 9.88
C VAL A 282 -20.78 -1.23 10.61
N TRP A 283 -19.56 -1.74 10.53
CA TRP A 283 -19.23 -3.13 10.89
C TRP A 283 -18.41 -3.27 12.18
N GLY A 284 -17.80 -2.19 12.67
CA GLY A 284 -16.78 -2.21 13.72
C GLY A 284 -17.26 -2.77 15.05
N GLU A 285 -18.43 -2.33 15.53
CA GLU A 285 -18.98 -2.80 16.82
C GLU A 285 -19.32 -4.29 16.78
N SER A 286 -19.96 -4.75 15.71
CA SER A 286 -20.30 -6.17 15.52
C SER A 286 -19.06 -7.06 15.42
N ALA A 287 -18.03 -6.61 14.69
CA ALA A 287 -16.77 -7.33 14.59
C ALA A 287 -16.06 -7.40 15.96
N LYS A 288 -15.99 -6.28 16.70
CA LYS A 288 -15.40 -6.25 18.05
C LYS A 288 -16.14 -7.14 19.04
N ALA A 289 -17.48 -7.16 19.01
CA ALA A 289 -18.28 -8.00 19.90
C ALA A 289 -17.93 -9.49 19.74
N TYR A 290 -17.74 -9.97 18.50
CA TYR A 290 -17.31 -11.35 18.25
C TYR A 290 -15.85 -11.61 18.68
N LEU A 291 -14.94 -10.67 18.41
CA LEU A 291 -13.52 -10.82 18.73
C LEU A 291 -13.27 -10.89 20.25
N LEU A 292 -14.07 -10.17 21.05
CA LEU A 292 -13.88 -10.03 22.49
C LEU A 292 -14.73 -10.97 23.36
N GLY A 293 -15.86 -11.47 22.85
CA GLY A 293 -16.74 -12.39 23.59
C GLY A 293 -16.39 -13.85 23.35
#